data_AF-A0A2D5XZJ7-F1
#
_entry.id   AF-A0A2D5XZJ7-F1
#
_cell.length_a   1.000
_cell.length_b   1.000
_cell.length_c   1.000
_cell.angle_alpha   90.00
_cell.angle_beta   90.00
_cell.angle_gamma   90.00
#
_symmetry.space_group_name_H-M   'P 1'
#
loop_
_entity.id
_entity.type
_entity.pdbx_description
1 polymer ?
#
loop_
_entity_poly.entity_id
_entity_poly.type
_entity_poly.pdbx_seq_one_letter_code
_entity_poly.pdbx_strand_id
1 'polypeptide(L)'
;MNPQAEKQRRILQLIIQEVIKQKAKTLPKKKKKSKKQEEKNPLDLPLPPYKTTTPPIAPTPQSPRPQNISADPGGFEGIEVKRTSRFPRSRGALGRAIINKQIKAQPQSIPEEEGLEKLTPFLNDPAVQSMECVGSGQALIINRFGVKQKASLSLTNEEINELLQTFSEKTHISLNQGVFKATLGKLTLTAVVSEFVGTRFILFKTKN
;
A
#
# COMPACT_ATOMS: atom_id res chain seq x y z
N MET A 1 45.86 35.90 8.73
CA MET A 1 44.64 35.51 7.99
C MET A 1 45.05 34.67 6.79
N ASN A 2 44.42 33.51 6.57
CA ASN A 2 44.82 32.60 5.49
C ASN A 2 44.15 33.00 4.15
N PRO A 3 44.89 33.50 3.15
CA PRO A 3 44.30 33.97 1.89
C PRO A 3 43.61 32.85 1.09
N GLN A 4 44.01 31.60 1.31
CA GLN A 4 43.39 30.43 0.68
C GLN A 4 41.99 30.15 1.22
N ALA A 5 41.76 30.39 2.53
CA ALA A 5 40.45 30.22 3.15
C ALA A 5 39.45 31.27 2.68
N GLU A 6 39.89 32.51 2.41
CA GLU A 6 39.02 33.56 1.87
C GLU A 6 38.59 33.25 0.42
N LYS A 7 39.51 32.71 -0.39
CA LYS A 7 39.20 32.27 -1.76
C LYS A 7 38.15 31.14 -1.77
N GLN A 8 38.27 30.18 -0.86
CA GLN A 8 37.27 29.10 -0.72
C GLN A 8 35.90 29.62 -0.29
N ARG A 9 35.85 30.59 0.65
CA ARG A 9 34.58 31.22 1.06
C ARG A 9 33.89 31.97 -0.08
N ARG A 10 34.64 32.69 -0.93
CA ARG A 10 34.07 33.36 -2.12
C ARG A 10 33.51 32.36 -3.12
N ILE A 11 34.20 31.24 -3.36
CA ILE A 11 33.71 30.18 -4.27
C ILE A 11 32.42 29.57 -3.73
N LEU A 12 32.37 29.22 -2.44
CA LEU A 12 31.15 28.68 -1.83
C LEU A 12 29.97 29.66 -1.88
N GLN A 13 30.21 30.95 -1.63
CA GLN A 13 29.21 32.01 -1.76
C GLN A 13 28.63 32.08 -3.18
N LEU A 14 29.47 31.98 -4.21
CA LEU A 14 29.02 31.98 -5.61
C LEU A 14 28.19 30.74 -5.96
N ILE A 15 28.60 29.56 -5.49
CA ILE A 15 27.85 28.31 -5.72
C ILE A 15 26.48 28.39 -5.07
N ILE A 16 26.40 28.88 -3.82
CA ILE A 16 25.12 29.04 -3.11
C ILE A 16 24.19 30.00 -3.84
N GLN A 17 24.69 31.14 -4.33
CA GLN A 17 23.86 32.08 -5.10
C GLN A 17 23.34 31.47 -6.40
N GLU A 18 24.15 30.69 -7.12
CA GLU A 18 23.72 30.06 -8.38
C GLU A 18 22.64 28.99 -8.14
N VAL A 19 22.77 28.20 -7.07
CA VAL A 19 21.75 27.21 -6.68
C VAL A 19 20.43 27.88 -6.32
N ILE A 20 20.46 28.99 -5.59
CA ILE A 20 19.25 29.77 -5.25
C ILE A 20 18.60 30.32 -6.53
N LYS A 21 19.39 30.82 -7.48
CA LYS A 21 18.91 31.38 -8.76
C LYS A 21 18.27 30.32 -9.65
N GLN A 22 18.82 29.11 -9.67
CA GLN A 22 18.26 27.95 -10.39
C GLN A 22 16.90 27.54 -9.80
N LYS A 23 16.78 27.47 -8.46
CA LYS A 23 15.55 27.08 -7.77
C LYS A 23 14.41 28.10 -7.94
N ALA A 24 14.72 29.39 -8.11
CA ALA A 24 13.71 30.42 -8.36
C ALA A 24 13.08 30.33 -9.77
N LYS A 25 13.80 29.78 -10.78
CA LYS A 25 13.29 29.64 -12.15
C LYS A 25 12.29 28.49 -12.33
N THR A 26 12.34 27.47 -11.48
CA THR A 26 11.52 26.25 -11.61
C THR A 26 10.23 26.26 -10.79
N LEU A 27 9.97 27.30 -9.99
CA LEU A 27 8.69 27.44 -9.32
C LEU A 27 7.59 27.75 -10.34
N PRO A 28 6.59 26.86 -10.53
CA PRO A 28 5.49 27.12 -11.43
C PRO A 28 4.77 28.38 -10.96
N LYS A 29 4.69 29.39 -11.84
CA LYS A 29 3.88 30.59 -11.64
C LYS A 29 2.45 30.13 -11.40
N LYS A 30 2.02 30.04 -10.13
CA LYS A 30 0.61 29.92 -9.75
C LYS A 30 -0.09 31.10 -10.39
N LYS A 31 -0.76 30.86 -11.53
CA LYS A 31 -1.65 31.83 -12.17
C LYS A 31 -2.72 32.16 -11.13
N LYS A 32 -2.54 33.29 -10.44
CA LYS A 32 -3.61 34.01 -9.76
C LYS A 32 -4.62 34.39 -10.85
N LYS A 33 -5.55 33.49 -11.16
CA LYS A 33 -6.83 33.85 -11.77
C LYS A 33 -7.66 34.51 -10.68
N SER A 34 -7.36 35.77 -10.41
CA SER A 34 -8.34 36.70 -9.88
C SER A 34 -9.32 37.00 -11.01
N LYS A 35 -10.38 36.19 -11.12
CA LYS A 35 -11.60 36.63 -11.79
C LYS A 35 -12.68 36.67 -10.71
N LYS A 36 -12.83 37.89 -10.18
CA LYS A 36 -13.96 38.32 -9.35
C LYS A 36 -15.20 38.24 -10.24
N GLN A 37 -15.85 37.07 -10.27
CA GLN A 37 -17.26 36.98 -10.60
C GLN A 37 -17.98 36.85 -9.27
N GLU A 38 -18.63 37.95 -8.92
CA GLU A 38 -19.65 38.05 -7.90
C GLU A 38 -20.85 37.24 -8.40
N GLU A 39 -20.74 35.92 -8.24
CA GLU A 39 -21.84 35.00 -8.41
C GLU A 39 -22.70 35.14 -7.15
N LYS A 40 -23.81 35.85 -7.30
CA LYS A 40 -24.90 35.86 -6.32
C LYS A 40 -25.25 34.41 -6.03
N ASN A 41 -25.00 33.95 -4.80
CA ASN A 41 -25.46 32.65 -4.31
C ASN A 41 -26.96 32.50 -4.63
N PRO A 42 -27.38 31.52 -5.45
CA PRO A 42 -28.79 31.16 -5.63
C PRO A 42 -29.37 30.36 -4.46
N LEU A 43 -28.67 30.31 -3.31
CA LEU A 43 -28.91 29.38 -2.21
C LEU A 43 -29.82 29.92 -1.10
N ASP A 44 -30.57 30.99 -1.38
CA ASP A 44 -31.64 31.52 -0.53
C ASP A 44 -33.04 31.37 -1.18
N LEU A 45 -33.21 30.33 -2.01
CA LEU A 45 -34.56 29.89 -2.36
C LEU A 45 -35.11 29.10 -1.17
N PRO A 46 -36.22 29.54 -0.54
CA PRO A 46 -36.88 28.76 0.50
C PRO A 46 -37.26 27.42 -0.09
N LEU A 47 -36.66 26.36 0.45
CA LEU A 47 -36.97 25.00 0.03
C LEU A 47 -38.46 24.77 0.29
N PRO A 48 -39.23 24.27 -0.71
CA PRO A 48 -40.61 23.92 -0.48
C PRO A 48 -40.67 22.87 0.64
N PRO A 49 -41.70 22.88 1.50
CA PRO A 49 -41.84 21.91 2.57
C PRO A 49 -41.88 20.50 1.96
N TYR A 50 -40.77 19.78 2.07
CA TYR A 50 -40.71 18.39 1.66
C TYR A 50 -41.65 17.63 2.57
N LYS A 51 -42.76 17.14 2.01
CA LYS A 51 -43.61 16.17 2.70
C LYS A 51 -42.75 14.92 2.85
N THR A 52 -42.27 14.68 4.07
CA THR A 52 -41.60 13.45 4.47
C THR A 52 -42.62 12.32 4.40
N THR A 53 -42.91 11.84 3.21
CA THR A 53 -43.58 10.55 3.03
C THR A 53 -42.49 9.51 3.29
N THR A 54 -42.32 9.17 4.56
CA THR A 54 -41.58 7.98 4.96
C THR A 54 -42.14 6.82 4.15
N PRO A 55 -41.34 6.18 3.28
CA PRO A 55 -41.80 4.99 2.60
C PRO A 55 -42.19 3.98 3.69
N PRO A 56 -43.32 3.26 3.53
CA PRO A 56 -43.71 2.23 4.48
C PRO A 56 -42.52 1.29 4.64
N ILE A 57 -42.04 1.19 5.88
CA ILE A 57 -40.95 0.29 6.25
C ILE A 57 -41.40 -1.10 5.81
N ALA A 58 -40.81 -1.60 4.73
CA ALA A 58 -41.04 -2.97 4.30
C ALA A 58 -40.68 -3.87 5.49
N PRO A 59 -41.54 -4.84 5.86
CA PRO A 59 -41.25 -5.72 6.98
C PRO A 59 -39.91 -6.39 6.70
N THR A 60 -38.96 -6.16 7.61
CA THR A 60 -37.64 -6.78 7.56
C THR A 60 -37.85 -8.30 7.43
N PRO A 61 -37.34 -8.95 6.36
CA PRO A 61 -37.46 -10.39 6.23
C PRO A 61 -36.82 -11.02 7.47
N GLN A 62 -37.65 -11.66 8.28
CA GLN A 62 -37.18 -12.43 9.43
C GLN A 62 -36.19 -13.45 8.90
N SER A 63 -34.91 -13.27 9.24
CA SER A 63 -33.91 -14.28 8.92
C SER A 63 -34.38 -15.60 9.53
N PRO A 64 -34.39 -16.69 8.76
CA PRO A 64 -34.85 -17.98 9.25
C PRO A 64 -34.06 -18.32 10.51
N ARG A 65 -34.79 -18.41 11.63
CA ARG A 65 -34.25 -18.85 12.92
C ARG A 65 -33.56 -20.20 12.67
N PRO A 66 -32.26 -20.36 12.96
CA PRO A 66 -31.58 -21.63 12.77
C PRO A 66 -32.35 -22.68 13.57
N GLN A 67 -33.00 -23.61 12.87
CA GLN A 67 -33.59 -24.77 13.51
C GLN A 67 -32.43 -25.55 14.12
N ASN A 68 -32.53 -25.77 15.42
CA ASN A 68 -31.57 -26.57 16.18
C ASN A 68 -31.69 -28.01 15.67
N ILE A 69 -30.84 -28.37 14.69
CA ILE A 69 -30.75 -29.73 14.18
C ILE A 69 -30.07 -30.54 15.28
N SER A 70 -30.88 -31.19 16.11
CA SER A 70 -30.44 -32.23 17.03
C SER A 70 -29.67 -33.27 16.22
N ALA A 71 -28.39 -33.42 16.56
CA ALA A 71 -27.49 -34.37 15.93
C ALA A 71 -28.06 -35.79 16.05
N ASP A 72 -28.34 -36.39 14.89
CA ASP A 72 -28.65 -37.81 14.75
C ASP A 72 -27.32 -38.54 14.49
N PRO A 73 -26.84 -39.43 15.39
CA PRO A 73 -25.64 -40.22 15.19
C PRO A 73 -25.92 -41.43 14.29
N GLY A 74 -26.25 -41.18 13.02
CA GLY A 74 -26.47 -42.20 11.99
C GLY A 74 -25.26 -42.34 11.07
N GLY A 75 -24.62 -43.51 11.10
CA GLY A 75 -23.37 -43.81 10.40
C GLY A 75 -23.38 -43.55 8.89
N PHE A 76 -22.33 -42.87 8.42
CA PHE A 76 -21.93 -42.91 7.02
C PHE A 76 -20.83 -43.97 6.86
N GLU A 77 -21.25 -45.16 6.43
CA GLU A 77 -20.32 -46.17 5.94
C GLU A 77 -19.73 -45.75 4.58
N GLY A 78 -18.40 -45.76 4.57
CA GLY A 78 -17.47 -45.82 3.44
C GLY A 78 -17.98 -45.66 2.01
N ILE A 79 -17.82 -44.45 1.46
CA ILE A 79 -17.59 -44.30 0.02
C ILE A 79 -16.07 -44.31 -0.21
N GLU A 80 -15.54 -45.49 -0.53
CA GLU A 80 -14.14 -45.70 -0.91
C GLU A 80 -13.89 -45.09 -2.31
N VAL A 81 -13.44 -43.84 -2.34
CA VAL A 81 -13.04 -43.17 -3.59
C VAL A 81 -11.69 -43.72 -4.05
N LYS A 82 -11.72 -44.70 -4.95
CA LYS A 82 -10.55 -45.24 -5.66
C LYS A 82 -9.87 -44.14 -6.48
N ARG A 83 -8.85 -43.52 -5.89
CA ARG A 83 -7.93 -42.58 -6.56
C ARG A 83 -7.03 -43.34 -7.53
N THR A 84 -7.41 -43.40 -8.80
CA THR A 84 -6.54 -43.88 -9.89
C THR A 84 -5.48 -42.82 -10.22
N SER A 85 -4.37 -42.85 -9.47
CA SER A 85 -3.17 -42.10 -9.83
C SER A 85 -2.39 -42.87 -10.91
N ARG A 86 -2.55 -42.48 -12.17
CA ARG A 86 -1.61 -42.82 -13.24
C ARG A 86 -1.16 -41.56 -13.94
N PHE A 87 -0.24 -40.84 -13.33
CA PHE A 87 0.60 -39.91 -14.07
C PHE A 87 1.87 -40.64 -14.52
N PRO A 88 2.19 -40.63 -15.83
CA PRO A 88 3.36 -41.29 -16.37
C PRO A 88 4.63 -40.62 -15.84
N ARG A 89 5.47 -41.43 -15.17
CA ARG A 89 6.85 -41.06 -14.81
C ARG A 89 7.68 -40.95 -16.08
N SER A 90 7.82 -39.75 -16.65
CA SER A 90 8.86 -39.48 -17.63
C SER A 90 10.21 -39.44 -16.91
N ARG A 91 10.93 -40.57 -16.96
CA ARG A 91 12.36 -40.65 -16.65
C ARG A 91 13.15 -39.91 -17.72
N GLY A 92 13.26 -38.60 -17.57
CA GLY A 92 14.23 -37.76 -18.29
C GLY A 92 15.46 -37.53 -17.42
N ALA A 93 16.35 -38.53 -17.35
CA ALA A 93 17.65 -38.39 -16.71
C ALA A 93 18.61 -37.63 -17.64
N LEU A 94 18.74 -36.33 -17.44
CA LEU A 94 19.88 -35.56 -17.94
C LEU A 94 20.53 -34.85 -16.75
N GLY A 95 21.68 -35.38 -16.35
CA GLY A 95 22.48 -34.90 -15.23
C GLY A 95 22.87 -33.44 -15.43
N ARG A 96 22.34 -32.57 -14.58
CA ARG A 96 22.88 -31.24 -14.37
C ARG A 96 23.82 -31.31 -13.18
N ALA A 97 25.10 -31.09 -13.45
CA ALA A 97 26.13 -30.95 -12.44
C ALA A 97 25.68 -29.94 -11.38
N ILE A 98 25.57 -30.41 -10.14
CA ILE A 98 25.23 -29.60 -8.97
C ILE A 98 26.45 -28.75 -8.65
N ILE A 99 26.52 -27.55 -9.23
CA ILE A 99 27.46 -26.53 -8.78
C ILE A 99 26.89 -25.97 -7.48
N ASN A 100 27.28 -26.59 -6.35
CA ASN A 100 27.06 -26.08 -4.99
C ASN A 100 27.92 -24.82 -4.79
N LYS A 101 27.56 -23.72 -5.46
CA LYS A 101 28.07 -22.41 -5.08
C LYS A 101 27.31 -22.02 -3.82
N GLN A 102 27.89 -22.28 -2.65
CA GLN A 102 27.42 -21.76 -1.38
C GLN A 102 27.43 -20.23 -1.45
N ILE A 103 26.31 -19.66 -1.93
CA ILE A 103 26.04 -18.23 -1.81
C ILE A 103 25.75 -18.05 -0.32
N LYS A 104 26.79 -17.72 0.42
CA LYS A 104 26.72 -17.30 1.82
C LYS A 104 25.82 -16.06 1.82
N ALA A 105 24.53 -16.26 2.12
CA ALA A 105 23.54 -15.21 2.14
C ALA A 105 23.92 -14.24 3.27
N GLN A 106 24.66 -13.20 2.93
CA GLN A 106 24.83 -12.09 3.83
C GLN A 106 23.45 -11.48 4.07
N PRO A 107 23.07 -11.21 5.33
CA PRO A 107 21.83 -10.52 5.61
C PRO A 107 21.91 -9.15 4.94
N GLN A 108 21.21 -8.99 3.82
CA GLN A 108 21.03 -7.68 3.22
C GLN A 108 20.18 -6.90 4.20
N SER A 109 20.84 -6.07 4.99
CA SER A 109 20.19 -5.00 5.75
C SER A 109 19.37 -4.23 4.73
N ILE A 110 18.06 -4.27 4.91
CA ILE A 110 17.13 -3.46 4.13
C ILE A 110 17.65 -2.03 4.30
N PRO A 111 18.02 -1.32 3.22
CA PRO A 111 18.47 0.05 3.33
C PRO A 111 17.47 0.81 4.19
N GLU A 112 17.93 1.63 5.13
CA GLU A 112 17.03 2.55 5.84
C GLU A 112 16.45 3.47 4.77
N GLU A 113 15.21 3.17 4.35
CA GLU A 113 14.57 3.87 3.24
C GLU A 113 13.75 5.02 3.81
N GLU A 114 14.11 6.25 3.41
CA GLU A 114 13.36 7.45 3.69
C GLU A 114 11.87 7.22 3.30
N GLY A 115 10.96 7.42 4.26
CA GLY A 115 9.51 7.18 4.11
C GLY A 115 8.99 5.83 4.65
N LEU A 116 9.85 4.86 4.95
CA LEU A 116 9.46 3.57 5.55
C LEU A 116 9.68 3.48 7.06
N GLU A 117 10.19 4.54 7.69
CA GLU A 117 10.61 4.55 9.10
C GLU A 117 9.53 4.04 10.06
N LYS A 118 8.27 4.43 9.84
CA LYS A 118 7.12 4.00 10.66
C LYS A 118 6.78 2.52 10.46
N LEU A 119 7.07 1.97 9.27
CA LEU A 119 6.81 0.58 8.91
C LEU A 119 7.97 -0.34 9.28
N THR A 120 9.19 0.19 9.43
CA THR A 120 10.40 -0.52 9.84
C THR A 120 10.20 -1.52 10.99
N PRO A 121 9.55 -1.19 12.13
CA PRO A 121 9.35 -2.17 13.21
C PRO A 121 8.56 -3.40 12.77
N PHE A 122 7.59 -3.24 11.87
CA PHE A 122 6.79 -4.35 11.34
C PHE A 122 7.49 -5.10 10.22
N LEU A 123 8.33 -4.41 9.43
CA LEU A 123 9.14 -5.03 8.39
C LEU A 123 10.26 -5.90 8.98
N ASN A 124 10.83 -5.49 10.11
CA ASN A 124 11.85 -6.24 10.82
C ASN A 124 11.27 -7.45 11.58
N ASP A 125 9.99 -7.42 11.94
CA ASP A 125 9.31 -8.53 12.61
C ASP A 125 9.13 -9.73 11.64
N PRO A 126 9.70 -10.92 11.94
CA PRO A 126 9.52 -12.11 11.12
C PRO A 126 8.11 -12.72 11.23
N ALA A 127 7.34 -12.38 12.26
CA ALA A 127 5.96 -12.86 12.43
C ALA A 127 4.98 -12.20 11.45
N VAL A 128 5.32 -11.00 10.98
CA VAL A 128 4.48 -10.21 10.06
C VAL A 128 4.62 -10.75 8.64
N GLN A 129 3.50 -11.18 8.08
CA GLN A 129 3.41 -11.70 6.70
C GLN A 129 2.89 -10.64 5.73
N SER A 130 1.91 -9.83 6.15
CA SER A 130 1.37 -8.76 5.34
C SER A 130 0.86 -7.59 6.18
N MET A 131 0.84 -6.40 5.58
CA MET A 131 0.26 -5.19 6.16
C MET A 131 -0.75 -4.60 5.18
N GLU A 132 -1.90 -4.21 5.65
CA GLU A 132 -3.02 -3.70 4.87
C GLU A 132 -3.43 -2.32 5.41
N CYS A 133 -3.49 -1.33 4.52
CA CYS A 133 -3.94 0.02 4.81
C CYS A 133 -5.23 0.29 4.02
N VAL A 134 -6.33 0.47 4.75
CA VAL A 134 -7.67 0.71 4.18
C VAL A 134 -7.84 2.15 3.67
N GLY A 135 -7.01 3.08 4.15
CA GLY A 135 -7.02 4.48 3.75
C GLY A 135 -6.20 5.36 4.69
N SER A 136 -5.99 6.62 4.29
CA SER A 136 -5.28 7.61 5.10
C SER A 136 -5.99 7.87 6.43
N GLY A 137 -5.22 7.97 7.51
CA GLY A 137 -5.69 8.18 8.88
C GLY A 137 -6.29 6.94 9.55
N GLN A 138 -6.40 5.81 8.82
CA GLN A 138 -6.92 4.57 9.38
C GLN A 138 -5.80 3.74 10.02
N ALA A 139 -6.17 2.98 11.05
CA ALA A 139 -5.28 2.01 11.69
C ALA A 139 -4.86 0.92 10.70
N LEU A 140 -3.56 0.61 10.68
CA LEU A 140 -3.02 -0.48 9.85
C LEU A 140 -3.51 -1.84 10.34
N ILE A 141 -3.82 -2.74 9.40
CA ILE A 141 -4.18 -4.12 9.68
C ILE A 141 -2.96 -4.99 9.36
N ILE A 142 -2.44 -5.69 10.36
CA ILE A 142 -1.24 -6.51 10.24
C ILE A 142 -1.65 -7.97 10.32
N ASN A 143 -1.17 -8.78 9.38
CA ASN A 143 -1.34 -10.22 9.40
C ASN A 143 -0.11 -10.88 10.03
N ARG A 144 -0.28 -11.42 11.24
CA ARG A 144 0.76 -12.14 11.98
C ARG A 144 0.37 -13.61 12.08
N PHE A 145 1.19 -14.50 11.53
CA PHE A 145 0.92 -15.95 11.51
C PHE A 145 -0.51 -16.32 11.05
N GLY A 146 -1.06 -15.60 10.06
CA GLY A 146 -2.43 -15.82 9.57
C GLY A 146 -3.53 -15.12 10.36
N VAL A 147 -3.21 -14.48 11.49
CA VAL A 147 -4.16 -13.72 12.31
C VAL A 147 -4.07 -12.23 11.99
N LYS A 148 -5.20 -11.64 11.56
CA LYS A 148 -5.30 -10.19 11.34
C LYS A 148 -5.46 -9.45 12.68
N GLN A 149 -4.56 -8.50 12.95
CA GLN A 149 -4.56 -7.65 14.14
C GLN A 149 -4.54 -6.18 13.70
N LYS A 150 -5.26 -5.31 14.43
CA LYS A 150 -5.19 -3.86 14.19
C LYS A 150 -4.00 -3.28 14.96
N ALA A 151 -3.14 -2.53 14.29
CA ALA A 151 -2.06 -1.78 14.90
C ALA A 151 -2.55 -0.36 15.28
N SER A 152 -1.97 0.21 16.32
CA SER A 152 -2.22 1.61 16.70
C SER A 152 -1.61 2.62 15.73
N LEU A 153 -0.74 2.16 14.81
CA LEU A 153 -0.14 3.00 13.78
C LEU A 153 -1.16 3.35 12.70
N SER A 154 -1.29 4.65 12.42
CA SER A 154 -2.01 5.20 11.27
C SER A 154 -1.04 5.97 10.37
N LEU A 155 -1.33 5.98 9.07
CA LEU A 155 -0.52 6.68 8.07
C LEU A 155 -1.29 7.87 7.49
N THR A 156 -0.61 9.00 7.30
CA THR A 156 -1.20 10.17 6.63
C THR A 156 -1.23 9.97 5.11
N ASN A 157 -1.98 10.80 4.39
CA ASN A 157 -1.99 10.74 2.92
C ASN A 157 -0.60 11.02 2.33
N GLU A 158 0.14 11.97 2.91
CA GLU A 158 1.50 12.33 2.52
C GLU A 158 2.45 11.14 2.68
N GLU A 159 2.42 10.45 3.82
CA GLU A 159 3.24 9.26 4.09
C GLU A 159 2.94 8.10 3.14
N ILE A 160 1.66 7.91 2.80
CA ILE A 160 1.27 6.89 1.82
C ILE A 160 1.82 7.24 0.45
N ASN A 161 1.73 8.52 0.03
CA ASN A 161 2.25 8.94 -1.27
C ASN A 161 3.77 8.86 -1.33
N GLU A 162 4.48 9.24 -0.27
CA GLU A 162 5.93 9.07 -0.14
C GLU A 162 6.32 7.60 -0.26
N LEU A 163 5.62 6.70 0.45
CA LEU A 163 5.82 5.25 0.32
C LEU A 163 5.66 4.78 -1.12
N LEU A 164 4.58 5.17 -1.79
CA LEU A 164 4.33 4.79 -3.18
C LEU A 164 5.39 5.35 -4.14
N GLN A 165 5.84 6.58 -3.91
CA GLN A 165 6.87 7.23 -4.70
C GLN A 165 8.23 6.52 -4.54
N THR A 166 8.62 6.18 -3.32
CA THR A 166 9.85 5.40 -3.07
C THR A 166 9.83 4.06 -3.79
N PHE A 167 8.69 3.36 -3.81
CA PHE A 167 8.54 2.12 -4.58
C PHE A 167 8.58 2.37 -6.09
N SER A 168 7.93 3.43 -6.59
CA SER A 168 7.94 3.82 -7.99
C SER A 168 9.36 4.11 -8.49
N GLU A 169 10.14 4.88 -7.72
CA GLU A 169 11.51 5.25 -8.05
C GLU A 169 12.44 4.03 -8.07
N LYS A 170 12.33 3.14 -7.08
CA LYS A 170 13.22 1.97 -6.95
C LYS A 170 12.92 0.85 -7.92
N THR A 171 11.65 0.68 -8.29
CA THR A 171 11.23 -0.34 -9.24
C THR A 171 11.17 0.18 -10.68
N HIS A 172 11.34 1.48 -10.89
CA HIS A 172 11.15 2.16 -12.17
C HIS A 172 9.75 1.96 -12.77
N ILE A 173 8.74 1.69 -11.92
CA ILE A 173 7.34 1.56 -12.33
C ILE A 173 6.64 2.89 -12.05
N SER A 174 6.11 3.55 -13.08
CA SER A 174 5.42 4.83 -12.91
C SER A 174 4.14 4.72 -12.08
N LEU A 175 3.91 5.71 -11.22
CA LEU A 175 2.70 5.85 -10.43
C LEU A 175 1.53 6.38 -11.28
N ASN A 176 0.60 5.51 -11.66
CA ASN A 176 -0.62 5.89 -12.39
C ASN A 176 -1.86 5.69 -11.51
N GLN A 177 -2.95 6.38 -11.83
CA GLN A 177 -4.25 6.09 -11.22
C GLN A 177 -4.70 4.65 -11.52
N GLY A 178 -5.38 4.03 -10.56
CA GLY A 178 -5.80 2.63 -10.65
C GLY A 178 -4.95 1.70 -9.79
N VAL A 179 -4.55 0.54 -10.33
CA VAL A 179 -3.81 -0.48 -9.57
C VAL A 179 -2.32 -0.35 -9.82
N PHE A 180 -1.55 -0.11 -8.76
CA PHE A 180 -0.10 -0.05 -8.76
C PHE A 180 0.46 -1.31 -8.09
N LYS A 181 1.34 -2.05 -8.78
CA LYS A 181 1.98 -3.25 -8.23
C LYS A 181 3.48 -3.17 -8.46
N ALA A 182 4.24 -3.30 -7.38
CA ALA A 182 5.69 -3.19 -7.40
C ALA A 182 6.32 -4.21 -6.46
N THR A 183 7.47 -4.76 -6.83
CA THR A 183 8.23 -5.69 -5.99
C THR A 183 9.64 -5.14 -5.76
N LEU A 184 10.02 -4.99 -4.49
CA LEU A 184 11.32 -4.52 -4.05
C LEU A 184 11.96 -5.59 -3.16
N GLY A 185 12.88 -6.38 -3.73
CA GLY A 185 13.52 -7.49 -3.02
C GLY A 185 12.50 -8.54 -2.56
N LYS A 186 12.29 -8.64 -1.25
CA LYS A 186 11.32 -9.57 -0.63
C LYS A 186 9.95 -8.96 -0.36
N LEU A 187 9.78 -7.67 -0.65
CA LEU A 187 8.55 -6.93 -0.40
C LEU A 187 7.77 -6.78 -1.69
N THR A 188 6.49 -7.13 -1.68
CA THR A 188 5.57 -6.88 -2.79
C THR A 188 4.49 -5.92 -2.32
N LEU A 189 4.42 -4.76 -2.96
CA LEU A 189 3.42 -3.74 -2.71
C LEU A 189 2.35 -3.82 -3.80
N THR A 190 1.09 -3.86 -3.37
CA THR A 190 -0.08 -3.72 -4.25
C THR A 190 -0.95 -2.60 -3.71
N ALA A 191 -1.08 -1.52 -4.46
CA ALA A 191 -1.85 -0.35 -4.09
C ALA A 191 -2.96 -0.06 -5.11
N VAL A 192 -4.04 0.53 -4.63
CA VAL A 192 -5.12 1.09 -5.44
C VAL A 192 -5.11 2.60 -5.19
N VAL A 193 -4.72 3.36 -6.21
CA VAL A 193 -4.64 4.82 -6.19
C VAL A 193 -5.92 5.37 -6.83
N SER A 194 -6.76 6.02 -6.01
CA SER A 194 -8.02 6.62 -6.45
C SER A 194 -8.17 8.03 -5.90
N GLU A 195 -8.61 8.97 -6.74
CA GLU A 195 -8.93 10.34 -6.30
C GLU A 195 -10.18 10.37 -5.40
N PHE A 196 -11.18 9.54 -5.70
CA PHE A 196 -12.47 9.53 -4.97
C PHE A 196 -12.42 8.79 -3.64
N VAL A 197 -11.81 7.60 -3.60
CA VAL A 197 -11.81 6.71 -2.42
C VAL A 197 -10.54 6.89 -1.57
N GLY A 198 -9.54 7.59 -2.12
CA GLY A 198 -8.19 7.66 -1.56
C GLY A 198 -7.35 6.43 -1.90
N THR A 199 -6.14 6.42 -1.37
CA THR A 199 -5.15 5.38 -1.63
C THR A 199 -5.28 4.24 -0.63
N ARG A 200 -5.34 3.00 -1.13
CA ARG A 200 -5.32 1.77 -0.32
C ARG A 200 -4.14 0.93 -0.73
N PHE A 201 -3.53 0.20 0.19
CA PHE A 201 -2.44 -0.70 -0.19
C PHE A 201 -2.34 -1.93 0.70
N ILE A 202 -1.72 -2.96 0.15
CA ILE A 202 -1.32 -4.17 0.83
C ILE A 202 0.16 -4.42 0.52
N LEU A 203 0.96 -4.58 1.58
CA LEU A 203 2.36 -4.93 1.49
C LEU A 203 2.54 -6.38 1.95
N PHE A 204 3.12 -7.22 1.11
CA PHE A 204 3.42 -8.62 1.38
C PHE A 204 4.91 -8.83 1.58
N LYS A 205 5.27 -9.59 2.62
CA LYS A 205 6.63 -10.05 2.88
C LYS A 205 6.77 -11.48 2.37
N THR A 206 7.66 -11.68 1.40
CA THR A 206 8.00 -13.00 0.87
C THR A 206 8.90 -13.70 1.86
N LYS A 207 8.45 -14.86 2.37
CA LYS A 207 9.28 -15.72 3.22
C LYS A 207 10.26 -16.46 2.30
N ASN A 208 11.56 -16.32 2.56
CA ASN A 208 12.59 -17.16 1.94
C ASN A 208 12.64 -18.53 2.60
#